data_AF-A0A3R6QXG4-F1
#
_entry.id   AF-A0A3R6QXG4-F1
#
_cell.length_a   1.000
_cell.length_b   1.000
_cell.length_c   1.000
_cell.angle_alpha   90.00
_cell.angle_beta   90.00
_cell.angle_gamma   90.00
#
_symmetry.space_group_name_H-M   'P 1'
#
loop_
_entity.id
_entity.type
_entity.pdbx_description
1 polymer ?
#
loop_
_entity_poly.entity_id
_entity_poly.type
_entity_poly.pdbx_seq_one_letter_code
_entity_poly.pdbx_strand_id
1 'polypeptide(L)'
;MRYLLIIWMMAFLCGCAGKSTDNEVLQIDLNAEHSSIRLNLKDIADVTYIKLASNTDLLVRSRALVCNENYILTKGGETGEILMFDREGQPVRKFSHYGNGPHEYNYITNLRMDEKRGEIYVHDVFSRKIVVYDLNGEYIREFASGDARFIYNFNDDAFLVYNTETNRVNSDLKPYFSILAKNDGEIQKKIEVPFSSGKKYDLTVTKEGDDGRFSYTAMHLPVVRNSEGYILNELSSDTIYQYSYVS
;
A
#
# COMPACT_ATOMS: atom_id res chain seq x y z
N MET A 1 -12.11 64.88 -28.59
CA MET A 1 -11.94 63.47 -29.03
C MET A 1 -10.78 62.72 -28.38
N ARG A 2 -9.76 63.38 -27.79
CA ARG A 2 -8.60 62.68 -27.18
C ARG A 2 -8.88 62.09 -25.78
N TYR A 3 -9.83 62.66 -25.03
CA TYR A 3 -10.23 62.18 -23.70
C TYR A 3 -11.30 61.07 -23.73
N LEU A 4 -12.05 60.92 -24.84
CA LEU A 4 -13.03 59.83 -24.98
C LEU A 4 -12.38 58.46 -25.21
N LEU A 5 -11.18 58.43 -25.81
CA LEU A 5 -10.40 57.20 -26.02
C LEU A 5 -9.77 56.67 -24.73
N ILE A 6 -9.47 57.54 -23.75
CA ILE A 6 -8.87 57.14 -22.47
C ILE A 6 -9.92 56.50 -21.54
N ILE A 7 -11.17 56.96 -21.61
CA ILE A 7 -12.29 56.39 -20.83
C ILE A 7 -12.66 54.99 -21.32
N TRP A 8 -12.53 54.72 -22.63
CA TRP A 8 -12.73 53.37 -23.18
C TRP A 8 -11.59 52.39 -22.87
N MET A 9 -10.37 52.88 -22.62
CA MET A 9 -9.23 52.03 -22.29
C MET A 9 -9.18 51.61 -20.81
N MET A 10 -9.86 52.34 -19.90
CA MET A 10 -10.00 51.96 -18.48
C MET A 10 -11.14 50.97 -18.21
N ALA A 11 -12.10 50.81 -19.12
CA ALA A 11 -13.25 49.92 -18.94
C ALA A 11 -12.95 48.43 -19.16
N PHE A 12 -11.73 48.08 -19.62
CA PHE A 12 -11.30 46.69 -19.86
C PHE A 12 -10.49 46.05 -18.71
N LEU A 13 -10.37 46.73 -17.56
CA LEU A 13 -9.77 46.16 -16.34
C LEU A 13 -10.83 45.56 -15.39
N CYS A 14 -11.95 45.05 -15.92
CA CYS A 14 -12.75 44.06 -15.19
C CYS A 14 -11.98 42.74 -15.19
N GLY A 15 -10.98 42.65 -14.31
CA GLY A 15 -10.43 41.37 -13.90
C GLY A 15 -11.58 40.54 -13.37
N CYS A 16 -11.76 39.34 -13.94
CA CYS A 16 -12.55 38.31 -13.30
C CYS A 16 -11.96 38.11 -11.89
N ALA A 17 -12.62 38.68 -10.88
CA ALA A 17 -12.54 38.11 -9.55
C ALA A 17 -13.13 36.71 -9.71
N GLY A 18 -12.26 35.74 -9.99
CA GLY A 18 -12.63 34.34 -9.86
C GLY A 18 -13.26 34.23 -8.49
N LYS A 19 -14.51 33.77 -8.44
CA LYS A 19 -15.16 33.46 -7.17
C LYS A 19 -14.16 32.59 -6.41
N SER A 20 -13.57 33.12 -5.35
CA SER A 20 -12.93 32.28 -4.36
C SER A 20 -14.05 31.37 -3.90
N THR A 21 -14.02 30.11 -4.37
CA THR A 21 -14.74 29.06 -3.68
C THR A 21 -14.24 29.16 -2.25
N ASP A 22 -15.13 29.61 -1.38
CA ASP A 22 -14.95 29.60 0.06
C ASP A 22 -14.87 28.12 0.41
N ASN A 23 -13.69 27.52 0.18
CA ASN A 23 -13.39 26.18 0.59
C ASN A 23 -13.22 26.31 2.09
N GLU A 24 -14.34 26.23 2.83
CA GLU A 24 -14.32 26.05 4.26
C GLU A 24 -13.43 24.84 4.54
N VAL A 25 -12.18 25.12 4.92
CA VAL A 25 -11.24 24.09 5.32
C VAL A 25 -11.74 23.56 6.66
N LEU A 26 -12.06 22.27 6.71
CA LEU A 26 -12.41 21.61 7.95
C LEU A 26 -11.23 21.73 8.93
N GLN A 27 -11.38 22.56 9.96
CA GLN A 27 -10.40 22.66 11.04
C GLN A 27 -10.76 21.69 12.15
N ILE A 28 -9.85 20.76 12.42
CA ILE A 28 -9.99 19.77 13.49
C ILE A 28 -9.00 20.13 14.60
N ASP A 29 -9.51 20.55 15.76
CA ASP A 29 -8.68 20.76 16.94
C ASP A 29 -8.37 19.41 17.62
N LEU A 30 -7.13 18.96 17.46
CA LEU A 30 -6.64 17.71 18.03
C LEU A 30 -6.45 17.76 19.55
N ASN A 31 -6.46 18.96 20.17
CA ASN A 31 -6.28 19.14 21.61
C ASN A 31 -7.60 19.37 22.36
N ALA A 32 -8.71 19.59 21.65
CA ALA A 32 -10.00 19.75 22.28
C ALA A 32 -10.43 18.44 22.97
N GLU A 33 -11.09 18.55 24.12
CA GLU A 33 -11.69 17.40 24.78
C GLU A 33 -12.87 16.89 23.96
N HIS A 34 -12.72 15.70 23.38
CA HIS A 34 -13.77 15.03 22.62
C HIS A 34 -14.36 13.89 23.42
N SER A 35 -15.68 13.74 23.37
CA SER A 35 -16.34 12.54 23.91
C SER A 35 -15.89 11.32 23.11
N SER A 36 -15.62 10.20 23.79
CA SER A 36 -15.24 8.97 23.11
C SER A 36 -16.39 8.47 22.22
N ILE A 37 -16.13 8.38 20.91
CA ILE A 37 -17.08 7.82 19.95
C ILE A 37 -16.89 6.30 19.98
N ARG A 38 -17.94 5.56 20.35
CA ARG A 38 -17.95 4.11 20.21
C ARG A 38 -18.36 3.77 18.78
N LEU A 39 -17.40 3.38 17.95
CA LEU A 39 -17.65 2.89 16.61
C LEU A 39 -17.90 1.37 16.65
N ASN A 40 -19.08 0.93 16.23
CA ASN A 40 -19.38 -0.49 16.01
C ASN A 40 -19.35 -0.77 14.51
N LEU A 41 -18.52 -1.72 14.09
CA LEU A 41 -18.37 -2.06 12.68
C LEU A 41 -19.68 -2.50 12.01
N LYS A 42 -20.59 -3.10 12.78
CA LYS A 42 -21.91 -3.52 12.28
C LYS A 42 -22.81 -2.34 11.89
N ASP A 43 -22.52 -1.15 12.39
CA ASP A 43 -23.31 0.06 12.08
C ASP A 43 -22.90 0.66 10.72
N ILE A 44 -21.72 0.27 10.20
CA ILE A 44 -21.13 0.82 8.97
C ILE A 44 -20.78 -0.24 7.93
N ALA A 45 -20.90 -1.53 8.24
CA ALA A 45 -20.59 -2.63 7.33
C ALA A 45 -21.29 -3.94 7.74
N ASP A 46 -21.56 -4.81 6.76
CA ASP A 46 -21.89 -6.20 7.00
C ASP A 46 -20.65 -6.94 7.55
N VAL A 47 -20.82 -7.67 8.66
CA VAL A 47 -19.72 -8.35 9.34
C VAL A 47 -19.94 -9.86 9.34
N THR A 48 -19.01 -10.57 8.69
CA THR A 48 -18.95 -12.03 8.68
C THR A 48 -17.70 -12.52 9.41
N TYR A 49 -17.85 -13.52 10.28
CA TYR A 49 -16.75 -14.15 10.99
C TYR A 49 -16.45 -15.50 10.35
N ILE A 50 -15.24 -15.67 9.81
CA ILE A 50 -14.79 -16.91 9.19
C ILE A 50 -13.73 -17.53 10.09
N LYS A 51 -14.02 -18.72 10.63
CA LYS A 51 -13.04 -19.49 11.41
C LYS A 51 -12.22 -20.33 10.43
N LEU A 52 -10.94 -20.01 10.30
CA LEU A 52 -10.02 -20.84 9.52
C LEU A 52 -9.80 -22.18 10.22
N ALA A 53 -9.90 -23.27 9.48
CA ALA A 53 -9.54 -24.60 9.94
C ALA A 53 -8.06 -24.59 10.39
N SER A 54 -7.78 -25.18 11.54
CA SER A 54 -6.42 -25.30 12.06
C SER A 54 -6.24 -26.62 12.77
N ASN A 55 -5.08 -27.23 12.54
CA ASN A 55 -4.59 -28.42 13.20
C ASN A 55 -3.05 -28.33 13.24
N THR A 56 -2.37 -29.37 13.72
CA THR A 56 -0.91 -29.40 13.83
C THR A 56 -0.18 -29.22 12.49
N ASP A 57 -0.82 -29.58 11.37
CA ASP A 57 -0.27 -29.45 10.02
C ASP A 57 -0.67 -28.14 9.32
N LEU A 58 -1.58 -27.36 9.94
CA LEU A 58 -2.15 -26.11 9.45
C LEU A 58 -2.05 -25.02 10.52
N LEU A 59 -0.81 -24.63 10.80
CA LEU A 59 -0.49 -23.57 11.75
C LEU A 59 -0.59 -22.20 11.09
N VAL A 60 -1.72 -21.53 11.30
CA VAL A 60 -1.92 -20.13 10.89
C VAL A 60 -1.17 -19.21 11.84
N ARG A 61 -0.10 -18.55 11.37
CA ARG A 61 0.72 -17.64 12.20
C ARG A 61 0.69 -16.18 11.73
N SER A 62 -0.27 -15.80 10.90
CA SER A 62 -0.51 -14.40 10.55
C SER A 62 -1.98 -14.07 10.42
N ARG A 63 -2.26 -12.77 10.31
CA ARG A 63 -3.51 -12.28 9.75
C ARG A 63 -3.68 -12.78 8.30
N ALA A 64 -4.91 -12.72 7.80
CA ALA A 64 -5.15 -12.85 6.37
C ALA A 64 -4.37 -11.77 5.60
N LEU A 65 -3.61 -12.19 4.60
CA LEU A 65 -2.85 -11.32 3.69
C LEU A 65 -3.61 -11.07 2.39
N VAL A 66 -4.48 -12.01 2.01
CA VAL A 66 -5.42 -11.91 0.90
C VAL A 66 -6.79 -12.38 1.37
N CYS A 67 -7.84 -11.68 0.93
CA CYS A 67 -9.23 -11.97 1.21
C CYS A 67 -10.02 -11.55 -0.03
N ASN A 68 -10.05 -12.44 -1.02
CA ASN A 68 -10.74 -12.23 -2.29
C ASN A 68 -12.12 -12.90 -2.25
N GLU A 69 -12.80 -12.95 -3.40
CA GLU A 69 -14.15 -13.51 -3.52
C GLU A 69 -14.20 -14.99 -3.15
N ASN A 70 -13.24 -15.80 -3.62
CA ASN A 70 -13.25 -17.23 -3.41
C ASN A 70 -12.26 -17.69 -2.34
N TYR A 71 -11.17 -16.94 -2.15
CA TYR A 71 -10.05 -17.44 -1.34
C TYR A 71 -9.52 -16.45 -0.30
N ILE A 72 -9.03 -17.03 0.79
CA ILE A 72 -8.31 -16.36 1.87
C ILE A 72 -6.90 -16.96 1.92
N LEU A 73 -5.86 -16.12 1.80
CA LEU A 73 -4.48 -16.56 1.94
C LEU A 73 -3.85 -15.96 3.19
N THR A 74 -3.07 -16.79 3.89
CA THR A 74 -2.29 -16.43 5.07
C THR A 74 -0.91 -17.09 4.99
N LYS A 75 0.02 -16.64 5.83
CA LYS A 75 1.32 -17.31 5.98
C LYS A 75 1.30 -18.30 7.14
N GLY A 76 2.01 -19.40 6.94
CA GLY A 76 2.29 -20.43 7.93
C GLY A 76 3.42 -20.05 8.88
N GLY A 77 3.96 -21.06 9.55
CA GLY A 77 4.70 -20.89 10.78
C GLY A 77 6.20 -21.11 10.72
N GLU A 78 6.68 -22.14 10.00
CA GLU A 78 8.05 -22.62 10.20
C GLU A 78 8.88 -22.59 8.92
N THR A 79 8.24 -22.80 7.76
CA THR A 79 8.94 -22.84 6.47
C THR A 79 8.32 -21.87 5.47
N GLY A 80 7.81 -20.72 5.93
CA GLY A 80 7.22 -19.72 5.04
C GLY A 80 6.02 -20.23 4.25
N GLU A 81 5.24 -21.18 4.79
CA GLU A 81 4.13 -21.78 4.04
C GLU A 81 3.11 -20.73 3.60
N ILE A 82 2.54 -20.93 2.41
CA ILE A 82 1.35 -20.22 1.95
C ILE A 82 0.17 -21.15 2.17
N LEU A 83 -0.76 -20.70 3.01
CA LEU A 83 -1.98 -21.42 3.34
C LEU A 83 -3.15 -20.75 2.66
N MET A 84 -3.89 -21.52 1.86
CA MET A 84 -5.03 -21.07 1.09
C MET A 84 -6.30 -21.76 1.61
N PHE A 85 -7.31 -20.96 1.91
CA PHE A 85 -8.61 -21.39 2.40
C PHE A 85 -9.71 -20.87 1.48
N ASP A 86 -10.85 -21.55 1.48
CA ASP A 86 -12.08 -21.01 0.90
C ASP A 86 -12.77 -20.00 1.84
N ARG A 87 -13.93 -19.49 1.45
CA ARG A 87 -14.73 -18.52 2.23
C ARG A 87 -15.44 -19.14 3.43
N GLU A 88 -15.51 -20.46 3.49
CA GLU A 88 -16.01 -21.24 4.61
C GLU A 88 -14.89 -21.57 5.63
N GLY A 89 -13.65 -21.16 5.32
CA GLY A 89 -12.48 -21.37 6.15
C GLY A 89 -11.91 -22.78 6.07
N GLN A 90 -12.29 -23.59 5.08
CA GLN A 90 -11.73 -24.91 4.84
C GLN A 90 -10.43 -24.82 4.03
N PRO A 91 -9.44 -25.68 4.31
CA PRO A 91 -8.16 -25.62 3.62
C PRO A 91 -8.31 -26.12 2.18
N VAL A 92 -7.85 -25.31 1.24
CA VAL A 92 -7.84 -25.61 -0.21
C VAL A 92 -6.46 -26.06 -0.65
N ARG A 93 -5.42 -25.35 -0.21
CA ARG A 93 -4.03 -25.66 -0.58
C ARG A 93 -3.04 -25.21 0.51
N LYS A 94 -1.95 -25.96 0.61
CA LYS A 94 -0.75 -25.58 1.36
C LYS A 94 0.45 -25.86 0.47
N PHE A 95 1.34 -24.88 0.32
CA PHE A 95 2.63 -25.09 -0.33
C PHE A 95 3.70 -24.21 0.32
N SER A 96 4.96 -24.60 0.14
CA SER A 96 6.13 -23.83 0.56
C SER A 96 7.23 -23.99 -0.48
N HIS A 97 7.85 -22.86 -0.84
CA HIS A 97 9.07 -22.79 -1.63
C HIS A 97 10.10 -21.94 -0.88
N TYR A 98 10.24 -22.20 0.41
CA TYR A 98 11.16 -21.46 1.26
C TYR A 98 12.61 -21.85 1.01
N GLY A 99 13.44 -20.88 0.66
CA GLY A 99 14.87 -21.05 0.46
C GLY A 99 15.50 -19.91 -0.35
N ASN A 100 16.67 -20.17 -0.91
CA ASN A 100 17.44 -19.20 -1.70
C ASN A 100 17.76 -19.69 -3.12
N GLY A 101 17.22 -20.84 -3.51
CA GLY A 101 17.38 -21.43 -4.82
C GLY A 101 16.52 -20.74 -5.90
N PRO A 102 16.65 -21.20 -7.16
CA PRO A 102 15.76 -20.77 -8.22
C PRO A 102 14.30 -21.01 -7.84
N HIS A 103 13.42 -20.05 -8.13
CA HIS A 103 11.98 -20.15 -7.92
C HIS A 103 11.52 -20.17 -6.45
N GLU A 104 12.44 -20.01 -5.50
CA GLU A 104 12.14 -19.99 -4.06
C GLU A 104 12.01 -18.56 -3.52
N TYR A 105 11.38 -18.38 -2.37
CA TYR A 105 11.39 -17.13 -1.60
C TYR A 105 12.04 -17.36 -0.23
N ASN A 106 12.68 -16.34 0.32
CA ASN A 106 13.28 -16.42 1.65
C ASN A 106 12.36 -15.78 2.69
N TYR A 107 11.61 -14.74 2.33
CA TYR A 107 10.74 -14.08 3.30
C TYR A 107 9.50 -13.43 2.68
N ILE A 108 8.32 -13.91 3.04
CA ILE A 108 7.04 -13.37 2.57
C ILE A 108 6.71 -12.10 3.35
N THR A 109 6.92 -10.93 2.72
CA THR A 109 6.49 -9.65 3.30
C THR A 109 5.08 -9.25 2.87
N ASN A 110 4.73 -9.50 1.61
CA ASN A 110 3.42 -9.24 1.04
C ASN A 110 3.01 -10.41 0.16
N LEU A 111 1.71 -10.65 0.10
CA LEU A 111 1.09 -11.67 -0.73
C LEU A 111 -0.08 -11.04 -1.48
N ARG A 112 -0.17 -11.29 -2.78
CA ARG A 112 -1.30 -10.89 -3.62
C ARG A 112 -1.77 -12.07 -4.43
N MET A 113 -3.06 -12.08 -4.74
CA MET A 113 -3.68 -13.08 -5.58
C MET A 113 -4.52 -12.39 -6.64
N ASP A 114 -4.33 -12.82 -7.88
CA ASP A 114 -5.19 -12.50 -9.01
C ASP A 114 -5.98 -13.76 -9.37
N GLU A 115 -7.19 -13.89 -8.84
CA GLU A 115 -8.03 -15.08 -9.06
C GLU A 115 -8.40 -15.25 -10.53
N LYS A 116 -8.57 -14.16 -11.27
CA LYS A 116 -8.91 -14.17 -12.70
C LYS A 116 -7.77 -14.72 -13.55
N ARG A 117 -6.52 -14.39 -13.19
CA ARG A 117 -5.31 -14.95 -13.84
C ARG A 117 -4.89 -16.30 -13.27
N GLY A 118 -5.39 -16.66 -12.09
CA GLY A 118 -4.94 -17.84 -11.37
C GLY A 118 -3.51 -17.71 -10.85
N GLU A 119 -3.11 -16.51 -10.43
CA GLU A 119 -1.72 -16.20 -10.04
C GLU A 119 -1.61 -15.71 -8.60
N ILE A 120 -0.58 -16.20 -7.90
CA ILE A 120 -0.19 -15.80 -6.56
C ILE A 120 1.17 -15.13 -6.63
N TYR A 121 1.25 -13.88 -6.17
CA TYR A 121 2.46 -13.06 -6.18
C TYR A 121 3.02 -12.99 -4.77
N VAL A 122 4.21 -13.56 -4.59
CA VAL A 122 4.95 -13.57 -3.34
C VAL A 122 6.03 -12.51 -3.40
N HIS A 123 5.89 -11.47 -2.58
CA HIS A 123 6.87 -10.39 -2.52
C HIS A 123 7.88 -10.62 -1.40
N ASP A 124 9.12 -10.88 -1.82
CA ASP A 124 10.28 -10.95 -0.96
C ASP A 124 11.07 -9.64 -1.04
N VAL A 125 10.82 -8.76 -0.06
CA VAL A 125 11.46 -7.45 0.03
C VAL A 125 12.97 -7.57 0.29
N PHE A 126 13.42 -8.61 1.00
CA PHE A 126 14.83 -8.76 1.35
C PHE A 126 15.64 -9.25 0.15
N SER A 127 15.07 -10.18 -0.62
CA SER A 127 15.64 -10.64 -1.89
C SER A 127 15.30 -9.73 -3.08
N ARG A 128 14.54 -8.64 -2.85
CA ARG A 128 14.13 -7.63 -3.86
C ARG A 128 13.48 -8.26 -5.10
N LYS A 129 12.62 -9.25 -4.88
CA LYS A 129 11.97 -9.99 -5.97
C LYS A 129 10.50 -10.27 -5.68
N ILE A 130 9.76 -10.47 -6.76
CA ILE A 130 8.41 -11.04 -6.75
C ILE A 130 8.49 -12.38 -7.46
N VAL A 131 8.07 -13.44 -6.77
CA VAL A 131 7.94 -14.77 -7.35
C VAL A 131 6.46 -15.05 -7.57
N VAL A 132 6.10 -15.52 -8.75
CA VAL A 132 4.73 -15.79 -9.17
C VAL A 132 4.51 -17.28 -9.28
N TYR A 133 3.49 -17.77 -8.59
CA TYR A 133 3.03 -19.15 -8.63
C TYR A 133 1.60 -19.23 -9.18
N ASP A 134 1.20 -20.38 -9.69
CA ASP A 134 -0.19 -20.67 -9.98
C ASP A 134 -0.98 -20.99 -8.70
N LEU A 135 -2.27 -21.29 -8.82
CA LEU A 135 -3.12 -21.67 -7.67
C LEU A 135 -2.81 -23.06 -7.08
N ASN A 136 -2.05 -23.89 -7.79
CA ASN A 136 -1.56 -25.17 -7.29
C ASN A 136 -0.27 -25.02 -6.47
N GLY A 137 0.40 -23.86 -6.58
CA GLY A 137 1.69 -23.59 -5.97
C GLY A 137 2.86 -23.87 -6.91
N GLU A 138 2.63 -24.06 -8.20
CA GLU A 138 3.68 -24.29 -9.20
C GLU A 138 4.26 -22.96 -9.69
N TYR A 139 5.58 -22.89 -9.86
CA TYR A 139 6.26 -21.69 -10.31
C TYR A 139 5.86 -21.31 -11.74
N ILE A 140 5.60 -20.02 -11.96
CA ILE A 140 5.34 -19.44 -13.28
C ILE A 140 6.52 -18.59 -13.75
N ARG A 141 6.91 -17.59 -12.94
CA ARG A 141 7.95 -16.61 -13.26
C ARG A 141 8.42 -15.86 -12.01
N GLU A 142 9.55 -15.15 -12.11
CA GLU A 142 9.98 -14.17 -11.12
C GLU A 142 10.54 -12.91 -11.78
N PHE A 143 10.48 -11.80 -11.08
CA PHE A 143 11.04 -10.53 -11.54
C PHE A 143 11.48 -9.65 -10.36
N ALA A 144 12.35 -8.68 -10.64
CA ALA A 144 12.86 -7.77 -9.63
C ALA A 144 11.75 -6.85 -9.11
N SER A 145 11.64 -6.70 -7.80
CA SER A 145 10.74 -5.73 -7.16
C SER A 145 11.38 -4.36 -6.95
N GLY A 146 12.69 -4.26 -7.18
CA GLY A 146 13.46 -3.03 -7.02
C GLY A 146 13.42 -2.54 -5.58
N ASP A 147 12.83 -1.37 -5.37
CA ASP A 147 12.70 -0.72 -4.05
C ASP A 147 11.27 -0.82 -3.49
N ALA A 148 10.45 -1.71 -4.05
CA ALA A 148 9.09 -1.93 -3.58
C ALA A 148 9.11 -2.34 -2.09
N ARG A 149 8.44 -1.55 -1.25
CA ARG A 149 8.23 -1.89 0.16
C ARG A 149 6.85 -2.50 0.39
N PHE A 150 5.83 -1.90 -0.21
CA PHE A 150 4.46 -2.39 -0.17
C PHE A 150 3.86 -2.39 -1.58
N ILE A 151 3.05 -3.42 -1.86
CA ILE A 151 2.44 -3.66 -3.16
C ILE A 151 0.94 -3.80 -2.96
N TYR A 152 0.16 -3.11 -3.77
CA TYR A 152 -1.30 -3.04 -3.73
C TYR A 152 -1.85 -3.38 -5.11
N ASN A 153 -2.97 -4.11 -5.18
CA ASN A 153 -3.65 -4.29 -6.47
C ASN A 153 -4.12 -2.93 -6.98
N PHE A 154 -3.75 -2.60 -8.23
CA PHE A 154 -4.19 -1.39 -8.92
C PHE A 154 -5.25 -1.72 -9.96
N ASN A 155 -4.91 -2.60 -10.91
CA ASN A 155 -5.84 -3.10 -11.93
C ASN A 155 -5.46 -4.53 -12.35
N ASP A 156 -6.07 -5.03 -13.43
CA ASP A 156 -5.81 -6.37 -13.97
C ASP A 156 -4.34 -6.57 -14.34
N ASP A 157 -3.64 -5.53 -14.79
CA ASP A 157 -2.30 -5.62 -15.37
C ASP A 157 -1.17 -5.14 -14.46
N ALA A 158 -1.48 -4.38 -13.40
CA ALA A 158 -0.48 -3.69 -12.62
C ALA A 158 -0.81 -3.60 -11.13
N PHE A 159 0.26 -3.37 -10.35
CA PHE A 159 0.22 -3.01 -8.95
C PHE A 159 0.48 -1.52 -8.76
N LEU A 160 -0.10 -0.95 -7.70
CA LEU A 160 0.35 0.31 -7.11
C LEU A 160 1.37 -0.05 -6.04
N VAL A 161 2.54 0.56 -6.10
CA VAL A 161 3.68 0.22 -5.26
C VAL A 161 4.12 1.45 -4.50
N TYR A 162 4.34 1.30 -3.20
CA TYR A 162 5.08 2.28 -2.42
C TYR A 162 6.54 1.83 -2.34
N ASN A 163 7.42 2.65 -2.91
CA ASN A 163 8.85 2.39 -2.99
C ASN A 163 9.55 3.24 -1.94
N THR A 164 10.30 2.57 -1.08
CA THR A 164 11.13 3.22 -0.07
C THR A 164 12.26 2.28 0.31
N GLU A 165 13.21 2.76 1.09
CA GLU A 165 14.38 1.99 1.48
C GLU A 165 13.97 0.74 2.24
N THR A 166 14.27 -0.40 1.64
CA THR A 166 13.87 -1.70 2.19
C THR A 166 14.86 -2.23 3.21
N ASN A 167 16.14 -1.80 3.19
CA ASN A 167 17.23 -2.38 4.00
C ASN A 167 18.50 -1.49 4.15
N ARG A 168 18.47 -0.17 3.94
CA ARG A 168 19.70 0.66 3.97
C ARG A 168 19.64 1.71 5.08
N VAL A 169 20.67 1.73 5.92
CA VAL A 169 20.85 2.73 6.98
C VAL A 169 21.33 4.09 6.43
N ASN A 170 21.71 4.17 5.14
CA ASN A 170 22.18 5.40 4.50
C ASN A 170 21.87 5.39 2.99
N SER A 171 20.63 5.62 2.59
CA SER A 171 20.31 5.83 1.17
C SER A 171 19.67 7.21 0.94
N ASP A 172 19.95 7.75 -0.24
CA ASP A 172 19.39 9.02 -0.70
C ASP A 172 18.04 8.82 -1.42
N LEU A 173 17.54 7.58 -1.52
CA LEU A 173 16.29 7.26 -2.20
C LEU A 173 15.10 7.97 -1.57
N LYS A 174 14.57 8.97 -2.27
CA LYS A 174 13.32 9.62 -1.90
C LYS A 174 12.16 8.64 -2.09
N PRO A 175 11.32 8.39 -1.07
CA PRO A 175 10.14 7.55 -1.25
C PRO A 175 9.26 8.05 -2.39
N TYR A 176 8.70 7.12 -3.15
CA TYR A 176 7.83 7.44 -4.27
C TYR A 176 6.85 6.30 -4.54
N PHE A 177 5.77 6.61 -5.25
CA PHE A 177 4.81 5.60 -5.68
C PHE A 177 5.07 5.21 -7.14
N SER A 178 4.70 4.00 -7.52
CA SER A 178 4.77 3.58 -8.92
C SER A 178 3.64 2.64 -9.32
N ILE A 179 3.37 2.60 -10.62
CA ILE A 179 2.55 1.56 -11.25
C ILE A 179 3.50 0.51 -11.83
N LEU A 180 3.46 -0.70 -11.29
CA LEU A 180 4.35 -1.81 -11.60
C LEU A 180 3.59 -2.90 -12.36
N ALA A 181 4.04 -3.28 -13.55
CA ALA A 181 3.42 -4.33 -14.34
C ALA A 181 3.50 -5.69 -13.62
N LYS A 182 2.39 -6.44 -13.62
CA LYS A 182 2.30 -7.79 -13.04
C LYS A 182 3.04 -8.86 -13.85
N ASN A 183 3.27 -8.61 -15.14
CA ASN A 183 3.86 -9.60 -16.04
C ASN A 183 5.37 -9.76 -15.80
N ASP A 184 6.09 -8.65 -15.72
CA ASP A 184 7.56 -8.62 -15.76
C ASP A 184 8.18 -7.62 -14.77
N GLY A 185 7.38 -6.88 -14.01
CA GLY A 185 7.87 -5.87 -13.09
C GLY A 185 8.31 -4.57 -13.75
N GLU A 186 7.92 -4.30 -15.00
CA GLU A 186 8.21 -3.00 -15.61
C GLU A 186 7.49 -1.87 -14.85
N ILE A 187 8.22 -0.78 -14.55
CA ILE A 187 7.63 0.43 -13.97
C ILE A 187 6.99 1.24 -15.10
N GLN A 188 5.67 1.15 -15.21
CA GLN A 188 4.87 1.88 -16.22
C GLN A 188 4.77 3.38 -15.90
N LYS A 189 4.76 3.73 -14.61
CA LYS A 189 4.66 5.12 -14.16
C LYS A 189 5.29 5.30 -12.79
N LYS A 190 6.04 6.39 -12.63
CA LYS A 190 6.45 6.90 -11.31
C LYS A 190 5.57 8.07 -10.89
N ILE A 191 5.24 8.13 -9.62
CA ILE A 191 4.40 9.14 -8.99
C ILE A 191 5.20 9.67 -7.80
N GLU A 192 5.77 10.86 -7.98
CA GLU A 192 6.53 11.53 -6.93
C GLU A 192 5.59 12.33 -6.02
N VAL A 193 5.88 12.30 -4.73
CA VAL A 193 5.19 13.12 -3.74
C VAL A 193 6.17 14.18 -3.22
N PRO A 194 5.85 15.48 -3.35
CA PRO A 194 6.68 16.56 -2.83
C PRO A 194 6.96 16.44 -1.32
N PHE A 195 8.20 16.70 -0.92
CA PHE A 195 8.61 16.88 0.47
C PHE A 195 8.87 18.36 0.72
N SER A 196 8.08 18.99 1.58
CA SER A 196 8.24 20.41 1.88
C SER A 196 9.49 20.73 2.68
N SER A 197 10.00 19.78 3.46
CA SER A 197 11.13 19.99 4.38
C SER A 197 12.49 19.51 3.85
N GLY A 198 12.52 18.78 2.73
CA GLY A 198 13.72 18.09 2.23
C GLY A 198 14.26 16.98 3.15
N LYS A 199 13.62 16.75 4.30
CA LYS A 199 13.96 15.69 5.27
C LYS A 199 13.02 14.51 5.10
N LYS A 200 13.57 13.30 5.29
CA LYS A 200 12.79 12.07 5.37
C LYS A 200 12.40 11.80 6.81
N TYR A 201 11.17 11.36 7.02
CA TYR A 201 10.68 10.92 8.32
C TYR A 201 10.38 9.42 8.29
N ASP A 202 10.71 8.74 9.38
CA ASP A 202 10.22 7.39 9.66
C ASP A 202 9.50 7.39 11.01
N LEU A 203 8.76 6.31 11.28
CA LEU A 203 8.07 6.13 12.57
C LEU A 203 8.85 5.18 13.49
N THR A 204 10.18 5.20 13.40
CA THR A 204 11.04 4.34 14.21
C THR A 204 11.52 5.07 15.45
N VAL A 205 11.18 4.53 16.61
CA VAL A 205 11.73 4.94 17.90
C VAL A 205 12.82 3.94 18.27
N THR A 206 14.06 4.42 18.33
CA THR A 206 15.22 3.62 18.78
C THR A 206 15.67 4.11 20.15
N LYS A 207 15.84 3.17 21.09
CA LYS A 207 16.38 3.40 22.41
C LYS A 207 17.63 2.54 22.59
N GLU A 208 18.76 3.21 22.81
CA GLU A 208 20.01 2.57 23.22
C GLU A 208 20.01 2.40 24.75
N GLY A 209 20.45 1.24 25.22
CA GLY A 209 20.74 0.95 26.62
C GLY A 209 22.06 0.21 26.76
N ASP A 210 22.51 0.01 28.00
CA ASP A 210 23.81 -0.61 28.28
C ASP A 210 23.91 -2.06 27.74
N ASP A 211 22.77 -2.77 27.64
CA ASP A 211 22.66 -4.15 27.15
C ASP A 211 22.28 -4.25 25.66
N GLY A 212 22.25 -3.12 24.95
CA GLY A 212 22.03 -3.06 23.50
C GLY A 212 20.90 -2.15 23.06
N ARG A 213 20.44 -2.38 21.84
CA ARG A 213 19.54 -1.48 21.11
C ARG A 213 18.14 -2.07 20.96
N PHE A 214 17.13 -1.31 21.37
CA PHE A 214 15.73 -1.60 21.10
C PHE A 214 15.18 -0.63 20.06
N SER A 215 14.56 -1.13 19.00
CA SER A 215 13.87 -0.30 18.00
C SER A 215 12.42 -0.76 17.84
N TYR A 216 11.50 0.20 17.84
CA TYR A 216 10.09 0.00 17.53
C TYR A 216 9.70 0.88 16.35
N THR A 217 9.11 0.29 15.30
CA THR A 217 8.60 1.06 14.15
C THR A 217 7.08 0.98 14.14
N ALA A 218 6.41 2.13 14.22
CA ALA A 218 4.96 2.18 14.05
C ALA A 218 4.58 1.93 12.58
N MET A 219 3.40 1.33 12.37
CA MET A 219 2.93 0.98 11.03
C MET A 219 2.58 2.25 10.24
N HIS A 220 3.30 2.49 9.15
CA HIS A 220 2.92 3.48 8.14
C HIS A 220 2.00 2.81 7.09
N LEU A 221 0.85 3.43 6.81
CA LEU A 221 -0.07 3.03 5.74
C LEU A 221 0.03 4.03 4.58
N PRO A 222 0.92 3.79 3.60
CA PRO A 222 1.17 4.76 2.53
C PRO A 222 0.05 4.80 1.48
N VAL A 223 -0.80 3.77 1.43
CA VAL A 223 -1.90 3.67 0.47
C VAL A 223 -3.17 3.25 1.18
N VAL A 224 -4.25 3.99 0.94
CA VAL A 224 -5.61 3.63 1.33
C VAL A 224 -6.50 3.68 0.11
N ARG A 225 -7.28 2.63 -0.16
CA ARG A 225 -8.24 2.61 -1.26
C ARG A 225 -9.57 3.23 -0.82
N ASN A 226 -10.19 4.02 -1.69
CA ASN A 226 -11.55 4.53 -1.52
C ASN A 226 -12.38 4.34 -2.80
N SER A 227 -13.61 4.84 -2.81
CA SER A 227 -14.52 4.79 -3.98
C SER A 227 -13.99 5.54 -5.20
N GLU A 228 -13.11 6.52 -4.99
CA GLU A 228 -12.61 7.40 -6.04
C GLU A 228 -11.25 6.95 -6.59
N GLY A 229 -10.57 6.01 -5.93
CA GLY A 229 -9.22 5.58 -6.28
C GLY A 229 -8.38 5.23 -5.06
N TYR A 230 -7.21 5.86 -4.97
CA TYR A 230 -6.22 5.62 -3.92
C TYR A 230 -5.77 6.93 -3.29
N ILE A 231 -5.83 6.98 -1.97
CA ILE A 231 -5.15 7.99 -1.17
C ILE A 231 -3.69 7.56 -1.04
N LEU A 232 -2.78 8.44 -1.46
CA LEU A 232 -1.34 8.28 -1.35
C LEU A 232 -0.82 9.19 -0.24
N ASN A 233 -0.20 8.58 0.76
CA ASN A 233 0.33 9.25 1.93
C ASN A 233 1.82 8.94 2.07
N GLU A 234 2.64 9.99 2.13
CA GLU A 234 4.03 9.85 2.48
C GLU A 234 4.31 10.68 3.73
N LEU A 235 4.87 10.03 4.76
CA LEU A 235 5.14 10.63 6.09
C LEU A 235 5.92 11.94 6.01
N SER A 236 6.79 12.05 5.02
CA SER A 236 7.65 13.21 4.81
C SER A 236 6.96 14.36 4.07
N SER A 237 5.70 14.16 3.65
CA SER A 237 4.87 15.17 2.99
C SER A 237 3.91 15.82 3.98
N ASP A 238 3.67 17.12 3.81
CA ASP A 238 2.59 17.85 4.50
C ASP A 238 1.24 17.75 3.78
N THR A 239 1.21 17.02 2.67
CA THR A 239 0.05 16.91 1.78
C THR A 239 -0.25 15.45 1.50
N ILE A 240 -1.53 15.08 1.58
CA ILE A 240 -2.05 13.78 1.16
C ILE A 240 -2.64 13.91 -0.24
N TYR A 241 -2.38 12.94 -1.12
CA TYR A 241 -2.77 13.00 -2.52
C TYR A 241 -3.86 11.97 -2.83
N GLN A 242 -4.85 12.36 -3.64
CA GLN A 242 -5.80 11.42 -4.24
C GLN A 242 -5.34 11.06 -5.66
N TYR A 243 -5.13 9.77 -5.91
CA TYR A 243 -4.90 9.20 -7.23
C TYR A 243 -6.20 8.55 -7.73
N SER A 244 -6.99 9.33 -8.46
CA SER A 244 -8.32 8.92 -8.88
C SER A 244 -8.32 7.94 -10.05
N TYR A 245 -9.34 7.08 -10.11
CA TYR A 245 -9.68 6.39 -11.35
C TYR A 245 -10.02 7.45 -12.41
N VAL A 246 -9.40 7.37 -13.59
CA VAL A 246 -9.77 8.26 -14.71
C VAL A 246 -11.19 7.87 -15.11
N SER A 247 -12.13 8.82 -14.97
CA SER A 247 -13.51 8.69 -15.46
C SER A 247 -13.59 8.72 -16.98
#